data_AF-A0A0U3W216-F1
#
_entry.id   AF-A0A0U3W216-F1
#
_cell.length_a   1.000
_cell.length_b   1.000
_cell.length_c   1.000
_cell.angle_alpha   90.00
_cell.angle_beta   90.00
_cell.angle_gamma   90.00
#
_symmetry.space_group_name_H-M   'P 1'
#
loop_
_entity.id
_entity.type
_entity.pdbx_description
1 polymer ?
#
loop_
_entity_poly.entity_id
_entity_poly.type
_entity_poly.pdbx_seq_one_letter_code
_entity_poly.pdbx_strand_id
1 'polypeptide(L)'
;MQWKKDLTTNKKFEHDIILALTILLLVVSIYLDRRLAFMFIGIISVYLIGLKLYNRQIAQKLTMDMLDQSFRAFPGESIELNLTIKNNSLIPYINGFLLFSTKGHVLNNDYLHTTRQGYNEYRVPVSISGKSKVSISIPLKAIKRGAGRIKHIRLTFPHLLNFEYFTLTYTEPLHHELIVYPNYQPIKFIKDIRNQYLGQDITTLSQFEDILQPMGTRDYTTSDPFHRIHWKASAKMQKLQTKTYERNHHMVWTILVNISEKSPLGNLYTSPMLEEILSKTAYICNILIQRGYEVEIYVNEYGSVHLPGGRDINHLKRLLNLITRIGTEYMIQPIQNVLYQLHQSHIQPRMIILIGEFDETNYDIINKLTSKGHRLYHISDSHIDPFIKGKDMYG
;
A
#
# COMPACT_ATOMS: atom_id res chain seq x y z
N MET A 1 -3.32 27.03 11.88
CA MET A 1 -2.32 27.49 10.90
C MET A 1 -1.63 26.26 10.35
N GLN A 2 -1.60 26.10 9.03
CA GLN A 2 -1.00 24.92 8.34
C GLN A 2 0.53 24.83 8.47
N TRP A 3 1.17 25.94 8.85
CA TRP A 3 2.61 26.09 8.79
C TRP A 3 3.17 26.52 10.12
N LYS A 4 4.21 25.81 10.57
CA LYS A 4 5.09 26.24 11.65
C LYS A 4 6.28 26.99 11.06
N LYS A 5 6.51 28.21 11.53
CA LYS A 5 7.63 29.06 11.10
C LYS A 5 8.86 28.75 11.93
N ASP A 6 9.91 28.26 11.26
CA ASP A 6 11.24 28.09 11.83
C ASP A 6 12.18 29.08 11.13
N LEU A 7 12.56 30.15 11.86
CA LEU A 7 13.62 31.06 11.41
C LEU A 7 14.95 30.37 11.66
N THR A 8 15.82 30.27 10.64
CA THR A 8 17.01 29.41 10.69
C THR A 8 18.10 29.86 11.67
N THR A 9 17.90 30.94 12.42
CA THR A 9 18.90 31.44 13.35
C THR A 9 18.24 32.17 14.52
N ASN A 10 18.57 31.74 15.74
CA ASN A 10 18.15 32.40 16.98
C ASN A 10 19.02 33.65 17.24
N LYS A 11 19.07 34.56 16.27
CA LYS A 11 19.78 35.85 16.34
C LYS A 11 18.95 36.95 17.00
N LYS A 12 18.07 36.57 17.94
CA LYS A 12 17.42 37.55 18.83
C LYS A 12 18.47 38.48 19.44
N PHE A 13 19.59 37.90 19.85
CA PHE A 13 20.73 38.63 20.40
C PHE A 13 21.32 39.67 19.44
N GLU A 14 21.48 39.38 18.14
CA GLU A 14 21.99 40.39 17.18
C GLU A 14 20.98 41.51 16.95
N HIS A 15 19.68 41.19 16.90
CA HIS A 15 18.63 42.20 16.83
C HIS A 15 18.61 43.08 18.08
N ASP A 16 18.77 42.49 19.26
CA ASP A 16 18.81 43.21 20.53
C ASP A 16 20.06 44.10 20.63
N ILE A 17 21.22 43.64 20.12
CA ILE A 17 22.44 44.46 20.02
C ILE A 17 22.24 45.63 19.05
N ILE A 18 21.70 45.40 17.85
CA ILE A 18 21.44 46.48 16.89
C ILE A 18 20.47 47.49 17.50
N LEU A 19 19.43 47.03 18.19
CA LEU A 19 18.47 47.90 18.87
C LEU A 19 19.14 48.70 20.00
N ALA A 20 19.96 48.07 20.85
CA ALA A 20 20.73 48.75 21.89
C ALA A 20 21.71 49.79 21.31
N LEU A 21 22.42 49.45 20.23
CA LEU A 21 23.34 50.33 19.53
C LEU A 21 22.60 51.54 18.91
N THR A 22 21.41 51.32 18.34
CA THR A 22 20.59 52.42 17.81
C THR A 22 20.10 53.37 18.90
N ILE A 23 19.74 52.86 20.07
CA ILE A 23 19.36 53.68 21.23
C ILE A 23 20.57 54.47 21.74
N LEU A 24 21.74 53.84 21.85
CA LEU A 24 22.98 54.50 22.26
C LEU A 24 23.37 55.63 21.29
N LEU A 25 23.32 55.37 19.98
CA LEU A 25 23.56 56.37 18.94
C LEU A 25 22.58 57.53 19.02
N LEU A 26 21.31 57.26 19.34
CA LEU A 26 20.29 58.28 19.53
C LEU A 26 20.62 59.20 20.71
N VAL A 27 21.04 58.65 21.85
CA VAL A 27 21.44 59.44 23.02
C VAL A 27 22.66 60.31 22.72
N VAL A 28 23.69 59.75 22.08
CA VAL A 28 24.91 60.47 21.68
C VAL A 28 24.61 61.56 20.64
N SER A 29 23.72 61.28 19.69
CA SER A 29 23.29 62.23 18.66
C SER A 29 22.57 63.44 19.25
N ILE A 30 21.71 63.24 20.26
CA ILE A 30 21.04 64.32 20.99
C ILE A 30 22.07 65.17 21.74
N TYR A 31 23.06 64.54 22.39
CA TYR A 31 24.09 65.26 23.14
C TYR A 31 25.01 66.12 22.25
N LEU A 32 25.34 65.64 21.04
CA LEU A 32 26.29 66.29 20.13
C LEU A 32 25.61 67.20 19.06
N ASP A 33 24.29 67.28 19.04
CA ASP A 33 23.45 68.05 18.09
C ASP A 33 23.84 67.85 16.60
N ARG A 34 24.16 66.61 16.22
CA ARG A 34 24.60 66.28 14.85
C ARG A 34 23.41 65.86 13.99
N ARG A 35 22.91 66.76 13.14
CA ARG A 35 21.79 66.53 12.19
C ARG A 35 21.95 65.27 11.32
N LEU A 36 23.17 64.94 10.89
CA LEU A 36 23.43 63.74 10.07
C LEU A 36 23.21 62.42 10.84
N ALA A 37 23.52 62.38 12.13
CA ALA A 37 23.35 61.17 12.93
C ALA A 37 21.85 60.81 13.09
N PHE A 38 20.98 61.81 13.23
CA PHE A 38 19.52 61.61 13.25
C PHE A 38 18.98 60.98 11.96
N MET A 39 19.51 61.37 10.79
CA MET A 39 19.12 60.75 9.51
C MET A 39 19.47 59.26 9.47
N PHE A 40 20.68 58.89 9.89
CA PHE A 40 21.10 57.48 9.95
C PHE A 40 20.25 56.66 10.94
N ILE A 41 19.96 57.21 12.12
CA ILE A 41 19.09 56.56 13.10
C ILE A 41 17.69 56.37 12.54
N GLY A 42 17.14 57.37 11.83
CA GLY A 42 15.85 57.26 11.16
C GLY A 42 15.81 56.12 10.14
N ILE A 43 16.83 56.02 9.28
CA ILE A 43 16.95 54.94 8.28
C ILE A 43 17.00 53.57 8.96
N ILE A 44 17.84 53.41 10.00
CA ILE A 44 17.95 52.14 10.73
C ILE A 44 16.64 51.79 11.43
N SER A 45 15.95 52.76 12.03
CA SER A 45 14.66 52.55 12.70
C SER A 45 13.58 52.10 11.71
N VAL A 46 13.50 52.74 10.54
CA VAL A 46 12.58 52.35 9.46
C VAL A 46 12.88 50.92 8.99
N TYR A 47 14.16 50.58 8.81
CA TYR A 47 14.59 49.22 8.46
C TYR A 47 14.15 48.19 9.52
N LEU A 48 14.38 48.46 10.81
CA LEU A 48 13.98 47.56 11.90
C LEU A 48 12.47 47.38 12.01
N ILE A 49 11.70 48.47 11.84
CA ILE A 49 10.23 48.43 11.81
C ILE A 49 9.77 47.60 10.60
N GLY A 50 10.33 47.85 9.42
CA GLY A 50 10.05 47.08 8.21
C GLY A 50 10.33 45.59 8.40
N LEU A 51 11.46 45.25 9.02
CA LEU A 51 11.83 43.87 9.35
C LEU A 51 10.81 43.21 10.29
N LYS A 52 10.39 43.91 11.34
CA LYS A 52 9.39 43.41 12.31
C LYS A 52 8.03 43.19 11.66
N LEU A 53 7.58 44.13 10.82
CA LEU A 53 6.31 44.03 10.09
C LEU A 53 6.36 42.88 9.08
N TYR A 54 7.44 42.76 8.31
CA TYR A 54 7.67 41.68 7.36
C TYR A 54 7.64 40.32 8.07
N ASN A 55 8.38 40.18 9.17
CA ASN A 55 8.42 38.94 9.95
C ASN A 55 7.08 38.53 10.52
N ARG A 56 6.24 39.49 10.90
CA ARG A 56 4.89 39.25 11.39
C ARG A 56 3.98 38.76 10.25
N GLN A 57 4.08 39.31 9.05
CA GLN A 57 3.20 38.99 7.92
C GLN A 57 3.56 37.68 7.19
N ILE A 58 4.80 37.22 7.27
CA ILE A 58 5.22 35.93 6.68
C ILE A 58 4.34 34.78 7.18
N ALA A 59 3.97 33.86 6.27
CA ALA A 59 3.29 32.60 6.53
C ALA A 59 1.84 32.68 7.03
N GLN A 60 1.33 33.86 7.42
CA GLN A 60 -0.02 33.98 7.98
C GLN A 60 -1.14 33.59 6.99
N LYS A 61 -0.87 33.77 5.68
CA LYS A 61 -1.86 33.64 4.60
C LYS A 61 -1.42 32.66 3.50
N LEU A 62 -0.53 31.73 3.85
CA LEU A 62 -0.08 30.69 2.93
C LEU A 62 -0.84 29.41 3.22
N THR A 63 -1.55 28.89 2.23
CA THR A 63 -2.26 27.62 2.33
C THR A 63 -1.78 26.68 1.24
N MET A 64 -1.79 25.38 1.53
CA MET A 64 -1.44 24.35 0.57
C MET A 64 -2.53 23.32 0.52
N ASP A 65 -2.97 23.03 -0.70
CA ASP A 65 -3.95 22.02 -1.02
C ASP A 65 -3.30 20.99 -1.93
N MET A 66 -3.56 19.71 -1.66
CA MET A 66 -3.29 18.60 -2.57
C MET A 66 -4.63 18.10 -3.11
N LEU A 67 -4.70 17.81 -4.40
CA LEU A 67 -5.95 17.44 -5.07
C LEU A 67 -6.34 15.96 -4.81
N ASP A 68 -5.36 15.06 -4.72
CA ASP A 68 -5.61 13.61 -4.80
C ASP A 68 -5.32 12.86 -3.51
N GLN A 69 -6.32 12.24 -2.91
CA GLN A 69 -6.16 11.56 -1.61
C GLN A 69 -5.28 10.29 -1.66
N SER A 70 -5.14 9.62 -2.81
CA SER A 70 -4.25 8.45 -2.94
C SER A 70 -3.81 8.25 -4.39
N PHE A 71 -2.51 8.10 -4.59
CA PHE A 71 -1.94 7.76 -5.89
C PHE A 71 -1.62 6.28 -5.94
N ARG A 72 -2.04 5.62 -7.01
CA ARG A 72 -1.88 4.18 -7.21
C ARG A 72 -1.26 3.97 -8.58
N ALA A 73 -0.20 3.16 -8.62
CA ALA A 73 0.50 2.85 -9.86
C ALA A 73 1.09 1.44 -9.82
N PHE A 74 1.40 0.90 -10.98
CA PHE A 74 2.24 -0.27 -11.13
C PHE A 74 3.70 0.16 -11.41
N PRO A 75 4.69 -0.69 -11.08
CA PRO A 75 6.09 -0.44 -11.42
C PRO A 75 6.26 -0.11 -12.90
N GLY A 76 6.99 0.98 -13.18
CA GLY A 76 7.19 1.53 -14.52
C GLY A 76 6.26 2.68 -14.89
N GLU A 77 5.10 2.81 -14.24
CA GLU A 77 4.17 3.92 -14.47
C GLU A 77 4.62 5.21 -13.79
N SER A 78 4.10 6.34 -14.27
CA SER A 78 4.35 7.67 -13.72
C SER A 78 3.12 8.20 -12.99
N ILE A 79 3.35 8.75 -11.80
CA ILE A 79 2.37 9.42 -10.96
C ILE A 79 2.64 10.92 -11.01
N GLU A 80 1.64 11.74 -11.28
CA GLU A 80 1.78 13.20 -11.22
C GLU A 80 1.35 13.72 -9.85
N LEU A 81 2.30 14.19 -9.05
CA LEU A 81 2.01 14.83 -7.78
C LEU A 81 1.67 16.31 -8.01
N ASN A 82 0.38 16.63 -7.96
CA ASN A 82 -0.14 17.98 -8.15
C ASN A 82 -0.34 18.71 -6.81
N LEU A 83 0.47 19.75 -6.59
CA LEU A 83 0.45 20.58 -5.39
C LEU A 83 -0.02 21.99 -5.73
N THR A 84 -1.01 22.50 -5.02
CA THR A 84 -1.45 23.89 -5.18
C THR A 84 -1.13 24.69 -3.92
N ILE A 85 -0.27 25.70 -4.06
CA ILE A 85 0.08 26.61 -2.97
C ILE A 85 -0.56 27.96 -3.27
N LYS A 86 -1.34 28.48 -2.31
CA LYS A 86 -2.02 29.77 -2.41
C LYS A 86 -1.35 30.76 -1.46
N ASN A 87 -0.99 31.93 -2.00
CA ASN A 87 -0.46 33.05 -1.23
C ASN A 87 -1.48 34.19 -1.24
N ASN A 88 -2.23 34.33 -0.15
CA ASN A 88 -3.17 35.44 0.02
C ASN A 88 -2.52 36.68 0.65
N SER A 89 -1.19 36.68 0.85
CA SER A 89 -0.42 37.85 1.25
C SER A 89 -0.04 38.71 0.05
N LEU A 90 0.20 40.00 0.27
CA LEU A 90 0.79 40.90 -0.72
C LEU A 90 2.27 40.60 -0.96
N ILE A 91 2.94 40.02 0.03
CA ILE A 91 4.37 39.73 -0.02
C ILE A 91 4.61 38.52 -0.93
N PRO A 92 5.44 38.63 -1.98
CA PRO A 92 5.83 37.51 -2.81
C PRO A 92 6.89 36.64 -2.14
N TYR A 93 6.86 35.35 -2.41
CA TYR A 93 7.85 34.37 -1.99
C TYR A 93 8.65 33.92 -3.21
N ILE A 94 9.88 34.39 -3.37
CA ILE A 94 10.66 34.23 -4.61
C ILE A 94 11.90 33.37 -4.32
N ASN A 95 12.35 32.58 -5.29
CA ASN A 95 13.57 31.75 -5.21
C ASN A 95 13.59 30.79 -4.01
N GLY A 96 12.43 30.20 -3.70
CA GLY A 96 12.33 29.20 -2.65
C GLY A 96 12.47 27.78 -3.14
N PHE A 97 12.40 26.87 -2.18
CA PHE A 97 12.42 25.44 -2.40
C PHE A 97 11.30 24.77 -1.60
N LEU A 98 10.58 23.87 -2.26
CA LEU A 98 9.72 22.87 -1.64
C LEU A 98 10.55 21.62 -1.38
N LEU A 99 10.66 21.22 -0.12
CA LEU A 99 11.29 19.99 0.31
C LEU A 99 10.23 19.01 0.80
N PHE A 100 10.33 17.76 0.38
CA PHE A 100 9.51 16.68 0.91
C PHE A 100 10.28 15.35 0.81
N SER A 101 9.80 14.35 1.54
CA SER A 101 10.41 13.02 1.58
C SER A 101 9.40 11.93 1.28
N THR A 102 9.83 10.93 0.52
CA THR A 102 9.04 9.72 0.21
C THR A 102 9.88 8.48 0.48
N LYS A 103 9.25 7.32 0.71
CA LYS A 103 10.00 6.04 0.75
C LYS A 103 10.47 5.70 -0.67
N GLY A 104 11.56 4.93 -0.79
CA GLY A 104 12.19 4.57 -2.07
C GLY A 104 11.40 3.64 -3.03
N HIS A 105 10.06 3.60 -2.97
CA HIS A 105 9.21 2.92 -3.96
C HIS A 105 8.87 3.82 -5.16
N VAL A 106 9.00 5.13 -5.01
CA VAL A 106 8.90 6.13 -6.08
C VAL A 106 10.20 6.92 -6.24
N LEU A 107 10.45 7.42 -7.44
CA LEU A 107 11.63 8.23 -7.74
C LEU A 107 11.33 9.32 -8.77
N ASN A 108 11.97 10.47 -8.59
CA ASN A 108 12.10 11.50 -9.59
C ASN A 108 13.58 11.92 -9.56
N ASN A 109 14.30 11.76 -10.67
CA ASN A 109 15.73 12.06 -10.70
C ASN A 109 16.02 13.56 -10.78
N ASP A 110 15.12 14.33 -11.40
CA ASP A 110 15.32 15.77 -11.67
C ASP A 110 15.32 16.60 -10.39
N TYR A 111 14.52 16.19 -9.40
CA TYR A 111 14.36 16.89 -8.13
C TYR A 111 14.95 16.12 -6.94
N LEU A 112 15.60 14.97 -7.16
CA LEU A 112 16.23 14.21 -6.09
C LEU A 112 17.41 15.00 -5.49
N HIS A 113 17.35 15.28 -4.20
CA HIS A 113 18.42 15.96 -3.50
C HIS A 113 19.37 14.98 -2.80
N THR A 114 18.80 14.04 -2.03
CA THR A 114 19.58 13.04 -1.29
C THR A 114 18.70 11.85 -0.95
N THR A 115 19.32 10.70 -0.69
CA THR A 115 18.65 9.50 -0.17
C THR A 115 19.25 9.16 1.18
N ARG A 116 18.40 9.08 2.22
CA ARG A 116 18.82 8.80 3.60
C ARG A 116 17.89 7.77 4.23
N GLN A 117 18.46 6.71 4.80
CA GLN A 117 17.73 5.70 5.58
C GLN A 117 16.46 5.16 4.88
N GLY A 118 16.53 4.92 3.56
CA GLY A 118 15.40 4.41 2.77
C GLY A 118 14.34 5.45 2.36
N TYR A 119 14.58 6.73 2.66
CA TYR A 119 13.77 7.86 2.19
C TYR A 119 14.52 8.66 1.14
N ASN A 120 13.81 9.04 0.07
CA ASN A 120 14.26 9.99 -0.93
C ASN A 120 13.80 11.38 -0.51
N GLU A 121 14.72 12.33 -0.42
CA GLU A 121 14.44 13.74 -0.17
C GLU A 121 14.50 14.51 -1.49
N TYR A 122 13.44 15.25 -1.77
CA TYR A 122 13.31 16.06 -2.98
C TYR A 122 13.46 17.54 -2.67
N ARG A 123 13.98 18.29 -3.64
CA ARG A 123 14.09 19.75 -3.59
C ARG A 123 13.58 20.33 -4.90
N VAL A 124 12.38 20.90 -4.86
CA VAL A 124 11.71 21.49 -6.03
C VAL A 124 11.77 23.01 -5.93
N PRO A 125 12.32 23.73 -6.92
CA PRO A 125 12.32 25.20 -6.89
C PRO A 125 10.89 25.74 -7.00
N VAL A 126 10.57 26.76 -6.21
CA VAL A 126 9.23 27.36 -6.17
C VAL A 126 9.30 28.87 -5.99
N SER A 127 8.48 29.59 -6.76
CA SER A 127 8.23 31.02 -6.58
C SER A 127 6.73 31.28 -6.63
N ILE A 128 6.24 32.13 -5.71
CA ILE A 128 4.83 32.39 -5.48
C ILE A 128 4.64 33.90 -5.36
N SER A 129 3.99 34.49 -6.35
CA SER A 129 3.69 35.92 -6.35
C SER A 129 2.68 36.30 -5.25
N GLY A 130 2.64 37.57 -4.87
CA GLY A 130 1.61 38.07 -3.95
C GLY A 130 0.20 37.92 -4.52
N LYS A 131 -0.78 37.61 -3.68
CA LYS A 131 -2.20 37.41 -4.03
C LYS A 131 -2.42 36.44 -5.19
N SER A 132 -1.60 35.39 -5.27
CA SER A 132 -1.63 34.43 -6.37
C SER A 132 -1.63 32.99 -5.87
N LYS A 133 -1.89 32.06 -6.80
CA LYS A 133 -1.76 30.63 -6.58
C LYS A 133 -0.75 30.06 -7.57
N VAL A 134 0.05 29.09 -7.13
CA VAL A 134 0.93 28.30 -7.99
C VAL A 134 0.52 26.84 -7.91
N SER A 135 0.48 26.17 -9.05
CA SER A 135 0.25 24.73 -9.15
C SER A 135 1.54 24.09 -9.69
N ILE A 136 2.09 23.15 -8.92
CA ILE A 136 3.34 22.46 -9.20
C ILE A 136 2.98 21.00 -9.48
N SER A 137 3.35 20.50 -10.66
CA SER A 137 3.23 19.08 -11.01
C SER A 137 4.61 18.44 -10.96
N ILE A 138 4.75 17.39 -10.14
CA ILE A 138 6.01 16.67 -9.96
C ILE A 138 5.81 15.23 -10.44
N PRO A 139 6.42 14.80 -11.55
CA PRO A 139 6.28 13.44 -12.05
C PRO A 139 7.12 12.47 -11.24
N LEU A 140 6.49 11.55 -10.52
CA LEU A 140 7.13 10.49 -9.75
C LEU A 140 7.01 9.17 -10.51
N LYS A 141 8.14 8.53 -10.84
CA LYS A 141 8.16 7.19 -11.45
C LYS A 141 8.03 6.12 -10.36
N ALA A 142 7.09 5.20 -10.54
CA ALA A 142 6.96 4.00 -9.70
C ALA A 142 8.09 3.02 -10.05
N ILE A 143 8.91 2.64 -9.07
CA ILE A 143 10.06 1.75 -9.29
C ILE A 143 9.76 0.34 -8.83
N LYS A 144 9.31 0.21 -7.58
CA LYS A 144 9.13 -1.08 -6.92
C LYS A 144 7.92 -1.03 -6.02
N ARG A 145 7.38 -2.21 -5.71
CA ARG A 145 6.25 -2.39 -4.81
C ARG A 145 6.51 -1.68 -3.47
N GLY A 146 5.48 -1.02 -2.96
CA GLY A 146 5.51 -0.45 -1.63
C GLY A 146 4.44 0.59 -1.41
N ALA A 147 4.11 0.83 -0.15
CA ALA A 147 3.22 1.89 0.28
C ALA A 147 3.95 2.87 1.19
N GLY A 148 3.71 4.15 1.00
CA GLY A 148 4.17 5.17 1.94
C GLY A 148 3.48 6.50 1.74
N ARG A 149 3.76 7.41 2.68
CA ARG A 149 3.20 8.76 2.67
C ARG A 149 4.30 9.77 2.38
N ILE A 150 3.90 10.90 1.83
CA ILE A 150 4.76 12.08 1.72
C ILE A 150 4.96 12.63 3.14
N LYS A 151 6.21 12.81 3.54
CA LYS A 151 6.60 13.30 4.87
C LYS A 151 7.49 14.54 4.76
N HIS A 152 7.62 15.27 5.87
CA HIS A 152 8.54 16.40 6.03
C HIS A 152 8.39 17.50 4.96
N ILE A 153 7.14 17.87 4.64
CA ILE A 153 6.88 18.96 3.70
C ILE A 153 7.34 20.28 4.33
N ARG A 154 8.32 20.92 3.69
CA ARG A 154 8.92 22.19 4.11
C ARG A 154 9.01 23.13 2.93
N LEU A 155 8.69 24.40 3.16
CA LEU A 155 8.96 25.47 2.22
C LEU A 155 10.07 26.35 2.78
N THR A 156 11.15 26.49 2.03
CA THR A 156 12.29 27.32 2.42
C THR A 156 12.43 28.46 1.44
N PHE A 157 12.41 29.70 1.93
CA PHE A 157 12.53 30.90 1.11
C PHE A 157 13.62 31.82 1.64
N PRO A 158 14.33 32.55 0.77
CA PRO A 158 15.18 33.64 1.20
C PRO A 158 14.32 34.77 1.79
N HIS A 159 14.84 35.38 2.83
CA HIS A 159 14.23 36.47 3.54
C HIS A 159 14.75 37.78 2.93
N LEU A 160 13.84 38.57 2.37
CA LEU A 160 14.17 39.73 1.53
C LEU A 160 15.01 40.82 2.22
N LEU A 161 14.89 40.97 3.55
CA LEU A 161 15.56 42.03 4.30
C LEU A 161 16.83 41.62 5.07
N ASN A 162 16.98 40.35 5.46
CA ASN A 162 18.11 39.90 6.28
C ASN A 162 19.02 38.90 5.53
N PHE A 163 18.71 38.61 4.26
CA PHE A 163 19.46 37.69 3.38
C PHE A 163 19.65 36.27 3.93
N GLU A 164 18.89 35.86 4.94
CA GLU A 164 18.85 34.50 5.46
C GLU A 164 17.73 33.69 4.81
N TYR A 165 17.62 32.42 5.13
CA TYR A 165 16.46 31.63 4.77
C TYR A 165 15.49 31.53 5.95
N PHE A 166 14.21 31.38 5.67
CA PHE A 166 13.25 30.92 6.67
C PHE A 166 12.56 29.66 6.16
N THR A 167 12.22 28.77 7.07
CA THR A 167 11.58 27.50 6.75
C THR A 167 10.17 27.47 7.34
N LEU A 168 9.22 27.05 6.52
CA LEU A 168 7.84 26.80 6.91
C LEU A 168 7.64 25.29 6.88
N THR A 169 7.43 24.68 8.04
CA THR A 169 7.17 23.25 8.19
C THR A 169 5.67 23.02 8.19
N TYR A 170 5.17 22.17 7.28
CA TYR A 170 3.75 21.82 7.24
C TYR A 170 3.38 20.96 8.45
N THR A 171 2.28 21.31 9.14
CA THR A 171 1.89 20.66 10.41
C THR A 171 0.63 19.83 10.36
N GLU A 172 -0.20 19.97 9.32
CA GLU A 172 -1.44 19.20 9.23
C GLU A 172 -1.18 17.77 8.77
N PRO A 173 -2.00 16.79 9.23
CA PRO A 173 -1.84 15.41 8.82
C PRO A 173 -2.17 15.26 7.33
N LEU A 174 -1.19 14.79 6.55
CA LEU A 174 -1.43 14.36 5.19
C LEU A 174 -1.95 12.93 5.17
N HIS A 175 -3.16 12.75 4.68
CA HIS A 175 -3.76 11.44 4.39
C HIS A 175 -3.35 10.88 3.01
N HIS A 176 -2.43 11.56 2.32
CA HIS A 176 -2.05 11.25 0.94
C HIS A 176 -1.08 10.07 0.92
N GLU A 177 -1.51 8.96 0.31
CA GLU A 177 -0.70 7.75 0.18
C GLU A 177 -0.21 7.55 -1.26
N LEU A 178 1.05 7.19 -1.40
CA LEU A 178 1.67 6.70 -2.62
C LEU A 178 1.73 5.17 -2.51
N ILE A 179 1.00 4.48 -3.38
CA ILE A 179 0.87 3.03 -3.38
C ILE A 179 1.37 2.52 -4.74
N VAL A 180 2.46 1.76 -4.72
CA VAL A 180 2.96 1.06 -5.90
C VAL A 180 2.64 -0.42 -5.73
N TYR A 181 1.75 -0.92 -6.58
CA TYR A 181 1.30 -2.31 -6.56
C TYR A 181 2.44 -3.29 -6.90
N PRO A 182 2.33 -4.56 -6.49
CA PRO A 182 3.21 -5.62 -7.01
C PRO A 182 3.06 -5.72 -8.53
N ASN A 183 4.15 -6.11 -9.21
CA ASN A 183 4.05 -6.52 -10.59
C ASN A 183 3.29 -7.85 -10.71
N TYR A 184 2.70 -8.07 -11.87
CA TYR A 184 2.13 -9.36 -12.21
C TYR A 184 3.19 -10.25 -12.84
N GLN A 185 3.66 -11.25 -12.11
CA GLN A 185 4.57 -12.26 -12.66
C GLN A 185 3.74 -13.42 -13.22
N PRO A 186 3.71 -13.63 -14.54
CA PRO A 186 2.91 -14.69 -15.13
C PRO A 186 3.42 -16.07 -14.74
N ILE A 187 2.48 -16.95 -14.39
CA ILE A 187 2.72 -18.38 -14.18
C ILE A 187 1.73 -19.21 -15.03
N LYS A 188 2.06 -20.48 -15.30
CA LYS A 188 1.20 -21.38 -16.09
C LYS A 188 0.02 -21.96 -15.29
N PHE A 189 -0.63 -21.11 -14.49
CA PHE A 189 -1.69 -21.43 -13.54
C PHE A 189 -2.80 -22.35 -14.08
N ILE A 190 -3.43 -21.94 -15.20
CA ILE A 190 -4.76 -22.46 -15.58
C ILE A 190 -4.68 -23.72 -16.42
N LYS A 191 -3.71 -23.77 -17.34
CA LYS A 191 -3.57 -24.91 -18.26
C LYS A 191 -3.28 -26.17 -17.44
N ASP A 192 -2.44 -26.04 -16.42
CA ASP A 192 -2.02 -27.15 -15.58
C ASP A 192 -3.19 -27.68 -14.75
N ILE A 193 -3.95 -26.80 -14.10
CA ILE A 193 -5.15 -27.18 -13.34
C ILE A 193 -6.19 -27.83 -14.26
N ARG A 194 -6.50 -27.25 -15.43
CA ARG A 194 -7.49 -27.82 -16.36
C ARG A 194 -7.05 -29.18 -16.90
N ASN A 195 -5.78 -29.33 -17.25
CA ASN A 195 -5.23 -30.57 -17.79
C ASN A 195 -5.21 -31.70 -16.76
N GLN A 196 -4.94 -31.38 -15.49
CA GLN A 196 -5.04 -32.33 -14.37
C GLN A 196 -6.48 -32.83 -14.13
N TYR A 197 -7.49 -32.13 -14.66
CA TYR A 197 -8.91 -32.48 -14.52
C TYR A 197 -9.57 -33.04 -15.77
N LEU A 198 -8.82 -33.33 -16.84
CA LEU A 198 -9.38 -34.12 -17.93
C LEU A 198 -9.68 -35.54 -17.43
N GLY A 199 -10.97 -35.85 -17.25
CA GLY A 199 -11.46 -37.18 -16.87
C GLY A 199 -11.91 -37.34 -15.41
N GLN A 200 -11.63 -36.35 -14.54
CA GLN A 200 -12.20 -36.28 -13.18
C GLN A 200 -13.01 -35.01 -13.04
N ASP A 201 -14.31 -35.21 -12.94
CA ASP A 201 -15.30 -34.16 -12.92
C ASP A 201 -15.11 -33.28 -11.67
N ILE A 202 -14.68 -32.03 -11.88
CA ILE A 202 -14.55 -30.98 -10.85
C ILE A 202 -15.90 -30.80 -10.11
N THR A 203 -16.99 -31.22 -10.74
CA THR A 203 -18.39 -31.21 -10.30
C THR A 203 -18.67 -32.06 -9.05
N THR A 204 -17.79 -32.99 -8.68
CA THR A 204 -18.03 -33.93 -7.57
C THR A 204 -17.79 -33.34 -6.17
N LEU A 205 -17.16 -32.16 -6.06
CA LEU A 205 -16.71 -31.61 -4.77
C LEU A 205 -17.73 -30.79 -3.98
N SER A 206 -18.80 -30.28 -4.61
CA SER A 206 -19.79 -29.48 -3.88
C SER A 206 -20.77 -30.37 -3.14
N GLN A 207 -20.98 -30.11 -1.85
CA GLN A 207 -22.04 -30.74 -1.05
C GLN A 207 -23.39 -30.02 -1.21
N PHE A 208 -23.41 -28.83 -1.82
CA PHE A 208 -24.61 -28.03 -1.97
C PHE A 208 -25.19 -28.18 -3.38
N GLU A 209 -26.45 -28.58 -3.38
CA GLU A 209 -27.27 -28.80 -4.56
C GLU A 209 -28.31 -27.68 -4.65
N ASP A 210 -28.46 -27.08 -5.83
CA ASP A 210 -29.49 -26.11 -6.11
C ASP A 210 -30.82 -26.83 -6.33
N ILE A 211 -31.67 -26.78 -5.30
CA ILE A 211 -32.99 -27.42 -5.32
C ILE A 211 -33.90 -26.79 -6.39
N LEU A 212 -33.61 -25.56 -6.84
CA LEU A 212 -34.37 -24.87 -7.89
C LEU A 212 -33.98 -25.32 -9.30
N GLN A 213 -32.86 -26.03 -9.46
CA GLN A 213 -32.34 -26.49 -10.75
C GLN A 213 -32.22 -28.03 -10.78
N PRO A 214 -33.33 -28.75 -11.01
CA PRO A 214 -33.27 -30.20 -11.22
C PRO A 214 -32.59 -30.51 -12.57
N MET A 215 -31.46 -31.22 -12.54
CA MET A 215 -30.73 -31.65 -13.74
C MET A 215 -31.27 -32.94 -14.35
N GLY A 216 -31.90 -33.81 -13.56
CA GLY A 216 -32.36 -35.10 -14.06
C GLY A 216 -32.89 -36.03 -12.98
N THR A 217 -32.86 -37.32 -13.28
CA THR A 217 -33.31 -38.39 -12.38
C THR A 217 -32.34 -39.55 -12.40
N ARG A 218 -32.15 -40.20 -11.24
CA ARG A 218 -31.42 -41.46 -11.10
C ARG A 218 -32.23 -42.46 -10.29
N ASP A 219 -31.82 -43.73 -10.31
CA ASP A 219 -32.42 -44.76 -9.46
C ASP A 219 -32.35 -44.39 -7.98
N TYR A 220 -33.47 -44.58 -7.28
CA TYR A 220 -33.58 -44.35 -5.84
C TYR A 220 -32.79 -45.40 -5.07
N THR A 221 -31.96 -44.93 -4.13
CA THR A 221 -31.25 -45.78 -3.17
C THR A 221 -31.80 -45.54 -1.77
N THR A 222 -31.71 -46.52 -0.88
CA THR A 222 -32.23 -46.42 0.51
C THR A 222 -31.59 -45.28 1.32
N SER A 223 -30.41 -44.81 0.91
CA SER A 223 -29.74 -43.63 1.47
C SER A 223 -30.36 -42.29 1.04
N ASP A 224 -31.27 -42.28 0.07
CA ASP A 224 -31.86 -41.05 -0.47
C ASP A 224 -33.03 -40.58 0.39
N PRO A 225 -33.19 -39.26 0.58
CA PRO A 225 -34.37 -38.70 1.24
C PRO A 225 -35.65 -38.91 0.41
N PHE A 226 -36.73 -39.38 1.04
CA PHE A 226 -38.03 -39.59 0.37
C PHE A 226 -38.58 -38.33 -0.32
N HIS A 227 -38.32 -37.13 0.22
CA HIS A 227 -38.78 -35.86 -0.39
C HIS A 227 -38.15 -35.58 -1.76
N ARG A 228 -37.08 -36.30 -2.13
CA ARG A 228 -36.42 -36.17 -3.43
C ARG A 228 -36.95 -37.13 -4.49
N ILE A 229 -37.96 -37.96 -4.20
CA ILE A 229 -38.54 -38.87 -5.18
C ILE A 229 -39.23 -38.07 -6.31
N HIS A 230 -38.89 -38.39 -7.55
CA HIS A 230 -39.53 -37.84 -8.74
C HIS A 230 -40.72 -38.70 -9.15
N TRP A 231 -41.88 -38.54 -8.50
CA TRP A 231 -43.07 -39.38 -8.71
C TRP A 231 -43.47 -39.60 -10.18
N LYS A 232 -43.44 -38.56 -11.02
CA LYS A 232 -43.77 -38.66 -12.45
C LYS A 232 -42.77 -39.52 -13.25
N ALA A 233 -41.49 -39.47 -12.91
CA ALA A 233 -40.46 -40.28 -13.56
C ALA A 233 -40.53 -41.73 -13.06
N SER A 234 -40.78 -41.91 -11.75
CA SER A 234 -40.98 -43.22 -11.14
C SER A 234 -42.16 -43.97 -11.76
N ALA A 235 -43.27 -43.28 -12.02
CA ALA A 235 -44.44 -43.86 -12.68
C ALA A 235 -44.14 -44.29 -14.12
N LYS A 236 -43.36 -43.50 -14.87
CA LYS A 236 -43.01 -43.80 -16.27
C LYS A 236 -42.01 -44.96 -16.38
N MET A 237 -41.05 -45.05 -15.47
CA MET A 237 -40.00 -46.09 -15.49
C MET A 237 -40.37 -47.34 -14.66
N GLN A 238 -41.53 -47.33 -14.00
CA GLN A 238 -41.99 -48.38 -13.08
C GLN A 238 -40.97 -48.74 -11.98
N LYS A 239 -40.09 -47.81 -11.63
CA LYS A 239 -39.05 -47.95 -10.60
C LYS A 239 -38.85 -46.60 -9.91
N LEU A 240 -38.64 -46.59 -8.60
CA LEU A 240 -38.42 -45.33 -7.86
C LEU A 240 -37.20 -44.58 -8.42
N GLN A 241 -37.42 -43.32 -8.80
CA GLN A 241 -36.42 -42.38 -9.28
C GLN A 241 -36.26 -41.22 -8.28
N THR A 242 -35.02 -40.82 -8.01
CA THR A 242 -34.63 -39.65 -7.21
C THR A 242 -34.29 -38.48 -8.14
N LYS A 243 -34.76 -37.27 -7.83
CA LYS A 243 -34.36 -36.02 -8.49
C LYS A 243 -32.87 -35.77 -8.25
N THR A 244 -32.11 -35.56 -9.32
CA THR A 244 -30.75 -35.02 -9.24
C THR A 244 -30.80 -33.52 -9.50
N TYR A 245 -30.03 -32.77 -8.73
CA TYR A 245 -29.99 -31.31 -8.77
C TYR A 245 -28.62 -30.85 -9.26
N GLU A 246 -28.58 -29.68 -9.88
CA GLU A 246 -27.33 -29.02 -10.24
C GLU A 246 -26.58 -28.66 -8.96
N ARG A 247 -25.27 -28.88 -8.92
CA ARG A 247 -24.46 -28.49 -7.76
C ARG A 247 -23.96 -27.07 -7.95
N ASN A 248 -24.44 -26.14 -7.12
CA ASN A 248 -23.95 -24.77 -7.16
C ASN A 248 -22.47 -24.73 -6.75
N HIS A 249 -21.66 -24.22 -7.67
CA HIS A 249 -20.21 -24.14 -7.57
C HIS A 249 -19.78 -22.90 -6.78
N HIS A 250 -19.92 -22.92 -5.46
CA HIS A 250 -19.19 -21.97 -4.61
C HIS A 250 -17.77 -22.48 -4.36
N MET A 251 -16.93 -22.44 -5.40
CA MET A 251 -15.54 -22.86 -5.33
C MET A 251 -14.70 -21.69 -4.81
N VAL A 252 -14.45 -21.68 -3.49
CA VAL A 252 -13.59 -20.69 -2.85
C VAL A 252 -12.14 -21.11 -3.03
N TRP A 253 -11.33 -20.19 -3.55
CA TRP A 253 -9.89 -20.33 -3.67
C TRP A 253 -9.23 -19.66 -2.48
N THR A 254 -8.47 -20.42 -1.71
CA THR A 254 -7.68 -19.91 -0.59
C THR A 254 -6.22 -19.85 -1.00
N ILE A 255 -5.65 -18.65 -1.02
CA ILE A 255 -4.25 -18.40 -1.30
C ILE A 255 -3.49 -18.35 0.02
N LEU A 256 -2.57 -19.28 0.21
CA LEU A 256 -1.63 -19.30 1.32
C LEU A 256 -0.29 -18.75 0.85
N VAL A 257 0.09 -17.61 1.38
CA VAL A 257 1.36 -16.97 1.08
C VAL A 257 2.33 -17.23 2.22
N ASN A 258 3.36 -18.02 1.95
CA ASN A 258 4.49 -18.20 2.83
C ASN A 258 5.60 -17.20 2.47
N ILE A 259 5.78 -16.17 3.29
CA ILE A 259 6.86 -15.19 3.19
C ILE A 259 8.07 -15.52 4.07
N SER A 260 8.04 -16.66 4.77
CA SER A 260 9.11 -17.10 5.66
C SER A 260 9.87 -18.27 5.09
N GLU A 261 11.18 -18.27 5.30
CA GLU A 261 12.06 -19.41 5.05
C GLU A 261 12.78 -19.87 6.32
N LYS A 262 13.15 -21.15 6.35
CA LYS A 262 13.92 -21.72 7.46
C LYS A 262 15.39 -21.82 7.10
N SER A 263 16.26 -21.36 8.00
CA SER A 263 17.70 -21.55 7.83
C SER A 263 18.08 -23.01 8.15
N PRO A 264 19.28 -23.48 7.74
CA PRO A 264 19.77 -24.80 8.11
C PRO A 264 19.83 -25.04 9.63
N LEU A 265 19.92 -23.97 10.41
CA LEU A 265 19.92 -24.00 11.88
C LEU A 265 18.50 -23.93 12.48
N GLY A 266 17.46 -23.93 11.65
CA GLY A 266 16.06 -23.86 12.08
C GLY A 266 15.54 -22.45 12.39
N ASN A 267 16.32 -21.40 12.15
CA ASN A 267 15.89 -20.03 12.39
C ASN A 267 14.97 -19.55 11.26
N LEU A 268 13.84 -18.93 11.63
CA LEU A 268 12.90 -18.38 10.66
C LEU A 268 13.33 -16.97 10.23
N TYR A 269 13.39 -16.72 8.93
CA TYR A 269 13.71 -15.41 8.36
C TYR A 269 12.82 -15.11 7.16
N THR A 270 12.77 -13.85 6.72
CA THR A 270 11.96 -13.47 5.55
C THR A 270 12.61 -13.99 4.28
N SER A 271 11.81 -14.63 3.42
CA SER A 271 12.29 -15.18 2.14
C SER A 271 13.02 -14.11 1.32
N PRO A 272 14.22 -14.40 0.77
CA PRO A 272 14.87 -13.53 -0.19
C PRO A 272 14.07 -13.39 -1.50
N MET A 273 13.18 -14.35 -1.79
CA MET A 273 12.29 -14.36 -2.95
C MET A 273 10.94 -13.68 -2.68
N LEU A 274 10.84 -12.85 -1.62
CA LEU A 274 9.59 -12.17 -1.23
C LEU A 274 8.89 -11.47 -2.40
N GLU A 275 9.62 -10.68 -3.19
CA GLU A 275 9.02 -9.92 -4.29
C GLU A 275 8.46 -10.82 -5.40
N GLU A 276 9.10 -11.95 -5.65
CA GLU A 276 8.62 -12.96 -6.60
C GLU A 276 7.37 -13.67 -6.06
N ILE A 277 7.38 -14.09 -4.80
CA ILE A 277 6.22 -14.71 -4.12
C ILE A 277 5.01 -13.79 -4.20
N LEU A 278 5.17 -12.51 -3.86
CA LEU A 278 4.09 -11.53 -3.88
C LEU A 278 3.63 -11.17 -5.30
N SER A 279 4.53 -11.15 -6.27
CA SER A 279 4.19 -10.90 -7.68
C SER A 279 3.40 -12.05 -8.31
N LYS A 280 3.78 -13.30 -8.01
CA LYS A 280 3.02 -14.51 -8.38
C LYS A 280 1.64 -14.53 -7.71
N THR A 281 1.60 -14.20 -6.42
CA THR A 281 0.35 -14.08 -5.64
C THR A 281 -0.61 -13.08 -6.30
N ALA A 282 -0.12 -11.87 -6.60
CA ALA A 282 -0.92 -10.83 -7.22
C ALA A 282 -1.49 -11.26 -8.58
N TYR A 283 -0.68 -11.95 -9.40
CA TYR A 283 -1.11 -12.46 -10.70
C TYR A 283 -2.22 -13.50 -10.59
N ILE A 284 -2.09 -14.47 -9.68
CA ILE A 284 -3.11 -15.51 -9.44
C ILE A 284 -4.42 -14.88 -8.96
N CYS A 285 -4.36 -14.00 -7.96
CA CYS A 285 -5.53 -13.29 -7.44
C CYS A 285 -6.26 -12.52 -8.55
N ASN A 286 -5.51 -11.81 -9.40
CA ASN A 286 -6.09 -11.09 -10.54
C ASN A 286 -6.81 -12.04 -11.50
N ILE A 287 -6.17 -13.14 -11.90
CA ILE A 287 -6.77 -14.12 -12.82
C ILE A 287 -8.02 -14.78 -12.24
N LEU A 288 -7.99 -15.18 -10.97
CA LEU A 288 -9.11 -15.84 -10.33
C LEU A 288 -10.32 -14.91 -10.23
N ILE A 289 -10.11 -13.66 -9.82
CA ILE A 289 -11.17 -12.66 -9.73
C ILE A 289 -11.71 -12.30 -11.11
N GLN A 290 -10.86 -12.14 -12.12
CA GLN A 290 -11.31 -11.88 -13.49
C GLN A 290 -12.20 -13.00 -14.06
N ARG A 291 -12.08 -14.21 -13.53
CA ARG A 291 -12.91 -15.37 -13.88
C ARG A 291 -14.16 -15.53 -13.02
N GLY A 292 -14.38 -14.63 -12.07
CA GLY A 292 -15.53 -14.65 -11.18
C GLY A 292 -15.40 -15.60 -9.99
N TYR A 293 -14.22 -16.14 -9.73
CA TYR A 293 -14.00 -16.98 -8.55
C TYR A 293 -13.87 -16.13 -7.27
N GLU A 294 -14.30 -16.71 -6.16
CA GLU A 294 -14.11 -16.13 -4.83
C GLU A 294 -12.70 -16.45 -4.33
N VAL A 295 -11.96 -15.42 -3.91
CA VAL A 295 -10.57 -15.52 -3.46
C VAL A 295 -10.45 -15.04 -2.02
N GLU A 296 -9.87 -15.90 -1.19
CA GLU A 296 -9.45 -15.64 0.18
C GLU A 296 -7.92 -15.70 0.25
N ILE A 297 -7.29 -14.90 1.11
CA ILE A 297 -5.82 -14.93 1.27
C ILE A 297 -5.44 -15.00 2.74
N TYR A 298 -4.42 -15.81 3.03
CA TYR A 298 -3.70 -15.81 4.29
C TYR A 298 -2.22 -15.59 4.03
N VAL A 299 -1.60 -14.78 4.86
CA VAL A 299 -0.15 -14.54 4.86
C VAL A 299 0.39 -14.89 6.23
N ASN A 300 1.50 -15.61 6.28
CA ASN A 300 2.17 -15.98 7.54
C ASN A 300 3.01 -14.83 8.14
N GLU A 301 2.44 -13.63 8.11
CA GLU A 301 2.89 -12.48 8.88
C GLU A 301 2.24 -12.54 10.28
N TYR A 302 2.95 -12.08 11.30
CA TYR A 302 2.45 -12.04 12.67
C TYR A 302 1.25 -11.09 12.78
N GLY A 303 0.23 -11.46 13.56
CA GLY A 303 -1.05 -10.73 13.59
C GLY A 303 -2.10 -11.26 12.61
N SER A 304 -1.84 -12.39 11.95
CA SER A 304 -2.78 -13.12 11.07
C SER A 304 -3.37 -12.21 10.00
N VAL A 305 -2.55 -11.88 8.99
CA VAL A 305 -3.00 -11.13 7.83
C VAL A 305 -3.88 -12.02 6.96
N HIS A 306 -5.18 -11.98 7.25
CA HIS A 306 -6.25 -12.68 6.55
C HIS A 306 -7.20 -11.68 5.90
N LEU A 307 -7.54 -11.92 4.63
CA LEU A 307 -8.63 -11.24 3.98
C LEU A 307 -9.66 -12.29 3.54
N PRO A 308 -10.91 -12.23 4.06
CA PRO A 308 -11.94 -13.21 3.75
C PRO A 308 -12.32 -13.19 2.27
N GLY A 309 -13.01 -14.25 1.84
CA GLY A 309 -13.42 -14.45 0.45
C GLY A 309 -14.17 -13.26 -0.16
N GLY A 310 -13.80 -12.93 -1.40
CA GLY A 310 -14.46 -11.93 -2.22
C GLY A 310 -14.16 -12.16 -3.70
N ARG A 311 -14.99 -11.59 -4.58
CA ARG A 311 -14.99 -11.91 -6.03
C ARG A 311 -15.00 -10.70 -6.95
N ASP A 312 -15.07 -9.49 -6.40
CA ASP A 312 -15.25 -8.27 -7.20
C ASP A 312 -13.94 -7.49 -7.38
N ILE A 313 -14.00 -6.48 -8.25
CA ILE A 313 -12.85 -5.62 -8.53
C ILE A 313 -12.39 -4.83 -7.29
N ASN A 314 -13.31 -4.50 -6.38
CA ASN A 314 -12.96 -3.82 -5.13
C ASN A 314 -12.20 -4.77 -4.20
N HIS A 315 -12.57 -6.05 -4.17
CA HIS A 315 -11.82 -7.08 -3.47
C HIS A 315 -10.42 -7.26 -4.06
N LEU A 316 -10.27 -7.26 -5.38
CA LEU A 316 -8.94 -7.27 -6.00
C LEU A 316 -8.10 -6.07 -5.54
N LYS A 317 -8.68 -4.86 -5.49
CA LYS A 317 -7.99 -3.67 -4.96
C LYS A 317 -7.58 -3.84 -3.50
N ARG A 318 -8.40 -4.49 -2.67
CA ARG A 318 -8.08 -4.80 -1.27
C ARG A 318 -6.95 -5.83 -1.16
N LEU A 319 -6.98 -6.89 -1.98
CA LEU A 319 -5.91 -7.89 -2.07
C LEU A 319 -4.58 -7.25 -2.47
N LEU A 320 -4.57 -6.45 -3.54
CA LEU A 320 -3.35 -5.77 -3.99
C LEU A 320 -2.85 -4.77 -2.94
N ASN A 321 -3.73 -4.03 -2.29
CA ASN A 321 -3.36 -3.14 -1.19
C ASN A 321 -2.73 -3.90 -0.01
N LEU A 322 -3.27 -5.08 0.34
CA LEU A 322 -2.72 -5.95 1.37
C LEU A 322 -1.33 -6.44 0.96
N ILE A 323 -1.19 -7.01 -0.24
CA ILE A 323 0.09 -7.51 -0.78
C ILE A 323 1.15 -6.42 -0.84
N THR A 324 0.76 -5.18 -1.14
CA THR A 324 1.68 -4.02 -1.22
C THR A 324 2.25 -3.62 0.13
N ARG A 325 1.56 -3.93 1.23
CA ARG A 325 1.97 -3.57 2.59
C ARG A 325 2.84 -4.61 3.26
N ILE A 326 2.86 -5.85 2.76
CA ILE A 326 3.74 -6.91 3.26
C ILE A 326 5.20 -6.49 3.06
N GLY A 327 6.04 -6.65 4.07
CA GLY A 327 7.45 -6.25 4.00
C GLY A 327 8.31 -6.94 5.02
N THR A 328 9.61 -6.67 4.97
CA THR A 328 10.62 -7.26 5.86
C THR A 328 10.64 -6.64 7.27
N GLU A 329 9.87 -5.57 7.48
CA GLU A 329 9.81 -4.85 8.77
C GLU A 329 8.92 -5.58 9.80
N TYR A 330 8.13 -6.57 9.36
CA TYR A 330 7.13 -7.24 10.19
C TYR A 330 7.65 -8.57 10.74
N MET A 331 7.17 -8.94 11.94
CA MET A 331 7.42 -10.27 12.49
C MET A 331 6.71 -11.31 11.63
N ILE A 332 7.39 -12.42 11.37
CA ILE A 332 6.87 -13.56 10.60
C ILE A 332 6.54 -14.71 11.54
N GLN A 333 5.64 -15.59 11.11
CA GLN A 333 5.30 -16.81 11.84
C GLN A 333 5.46 -18.04 10.94
N PRO A 334 5.74 -19.23 11.52
CA PRO A 334 5.80 -20.46 10.74
C PRO A 334 4.48 -20.71 10.01
N ILE A 335 4.55 -21.13 8.75
CA ILE A 335 3.37 -21.43 7.92
C ILE A 335 2.46 -22.50 8.54
N GLN A 336 3.04 -23.39 9.37
CA GLN A 336 2.34 -24.37 10.22
C GLN A 336 1.12 -23.73 10.91
N ASN A 337 1.30 -22.55 11.53
CA ASN A 337 0.26 -21.89 12.32
C ASN A 337 -0.94 -21.48 11.46
N VAL A 338 -0.67 -20.97 10.25
CA VAL A 338 -1.69 -20.59 9.29
C VAL A 338 -2.45 -21.83 8.79
N LEU A 339 -1.75 -22.94 8.56
CA LEU A 339 -2.37 -24.21 8.18
C LEU A 339 -3.27 -24.75 9.31
N TYR A 340 -2.85 -24.64 10.57
CA TYR A 340 -3.69 -24.99 11.74
C TYR A 340 -4.92 -24.10 11.86
N GLN A 341 -4.77 -22.80 11.63
CA GLN A 341 -5.89 -21.86 11.61
C GLN A 341 -6.89 -22.23 10.50
N LEU A 342 -6.40 -22.52 9.29
CA LEU A 342 -7.23 -22.91 8.16
C LEU A 342 -8.00 -24.21 8.46
N HIS A 343 -7.31 -25.21 9.03
CA HIS A 343 -7.92 -26.48 9.40
C HIS A 343 -9.06 -26.34 10.42
N GLN A 344 -8.96 -25.37 11.33
CA GLN A 344 -9.98 -25.08 12.34
C GLN A 344 -11.12 -24.21 11.80
N SER A 345 -10.82 -23.27 10.90
CA SER A 345 -11.77 -22.25 10.46
C SER A 345 -12.76 -22.76 9.42
N HIS A 346 -12.36 -23.76 8.61
CA HIS A 346 -13.13 -24.17 7.43
C HIS A 346 -13.50 -25.65 7.46
N ILE A 347 -14.78 -25.92 7.21
CA ILE A 347 -15.35 -27.28 7.14
C ILE A 347 -15.61 -27.70 5.69
N GLN A 348 -15.71 -26.74 4.77
CA GLN A 348 -16.08 -26.97 3.37
C GLN A 348 -14.86 -27.21 2.48
N PRO A 349 -14.96 -28.08 1.45
CA PRO A 349 -13.92 -28.27 0.44
C PRO A 349 -13.52 -26.96 -0.24
N ARG A 350 -12.21 -26.71 -0.34
CA ARG A 350 -11.64 -25.51 -0.96
C ARG A 350 -10.46 -25.87 -1.85
N MET A 351 -10.19 -25.00 -2.81
CA MET A 351 -8.95 -25.04 -3.59
C MET A 351 -7.92 -24.20 -2.87
N ILE A 352 -6.84 -24.81 -2.40
CA ILE A 352 -5.81 -24.15 -1.63
C ILE A 352 -4.54 -24.08 -2.46
N ILE A 353 -4.01 -22.88 -2.66
CA ILE A 353 -2.73 -22.67 -3.37
C ILE A 353 -1.72 -22.13 -2.38
N LEU A 354 -0.64 -22.87 -2.18
CA LEU A 354 0.51 -22.47 -1.38
C LEU A 354 1.60 -21.86 -2.28
N ILE A 355 2.04 -20.65 -1.91
CA ILE A 355 3.07 -19.88 -2.62
C ILE A 355 4.21 -19.59 -1.65
N GLY A 356 5.44 -19.96 -2.01
CA GLY A 356 6.63 -19.82 -1.17
C GLY A 356 7.22 -21.17 -0.77
N GLU A 357 8.24 -21.16 0.11
CA GLU A 357 8.90 -22.38 0.57
C GLU A 357 7.89 -23.34 1.20
N PHE A 358 8.05 -24.62 0.92
CA PHE A 358 7.29 -25.68 1.58
C PHE A 358 8.25 -26.56 2.39
N ASP A 359 7.86 -26.83 3.63
CA ASP A 359 8.61 -27.66 4.57
C ASP A 359 7.84 -28.97 4.81
N GLU A 360 8.53 -30.10 4.62
CA GLU A 360 8.03 -31.47 4.77
C GLU A 360 7.39 -31.74 6.14
N THR A 361 7.80 -31.03 7.20
CA THR A 361 7.18 -31.15 8.52
C THR A 361 5.67 -30.84 8.52
N ASN A 362 5.16 -30.20 7.47
CA ASN A 362 3.74 -29.88 7.29
C ASN A 362 2.92 -30.98 6.60
N TYR A 363 3.50 -32.11 6.20
CA TYR A 363 2.76 -33.15 5.48
C TYR A 363 1.57 -33.69 6.29
N ASP A 364 1.69 -33.82 7.61
CA ASP A 364 0.61 -34.30 8.47
C ASP A 364 -0.63 -33.41 8.42
N ILE A 365 -0.44 -32.09 8.45
CA ILE A 365 -1.56 -31.15 8.41
C ILE A 365 -2.18 -31.06 7.02
N ILE A 366 -1.35 -31.15 5.98
CA ILE A 366 -1.84 -31.23 4.60
C ILE A 366 -2.69 -32.48 4.41
N ASN A 367 -2.23 -33.63 4.91
CA ASN A 367 -3.00 -34.87 4.84
C ASN A 367 -4.35 -34.75 5.56
N LYS A 368 -4.40 -34.05 6.70
CA LYS A 368 -5.66 -33.73 7.42
C LYS A 368 -6.57 -32.77 6.66
N LEU A 369 -6.01 -31.85 5.87
CA LEU A 369 -6.80 -30.97 5.00
C LEU A 369 -7.34 -31.72 3.79
N THR A 370 -6.51 -32.54 3.15
CA THR A 370 -6.91 -33.37 2.01
C THR A 370 -7.98 -34.39 2.40
N SER A 371 -7.93 -34.96 3.61
CA SER A 371 -8.98 -35.86 4.10
C SER A 371 -10.33 -35.18 4.34
N LYS A 372 -10.35 -33.87 4.60
CA LYS A 372 -11.58 -33.04 4.65
C LYS A 372 -12.10 -32.65 3.27
N GLY A 373 -11.44 -33.06 2.18
CA GLY A 373 -11.83 -32.78 0.80
C GLY A 373 -11.23 -31.48 0.24
N HIS A 374 -10.32 -30.81 0.96
CA HIS A 374 -9.55 -29.71 0.38
C HIS A 374 -8.60 -30.24 -0.69
N ARG A 375 -8.37 -29.46 -1.75
CA ARG A 375 -7.36 -29.76 -2.77
C ARG A 375 -6.23 -28.76 -2.65
N LEU A 376 -5.01 -29.25 -2.42
CA LEU A 376 -3.84 -28.41 -2.18
C LEU A 376 -2.90 -28.40 -3.39
N TYR A 377 -2.37 -27.23 -3.68
CA TYR A 377 -1.44 -26.95 -4.77
C TYR A 377 -0.22 -26.21 -4.25
N HIS A 378 0.96 -26.52 -4.78
CA HIS A 378 2.20 -25.78 -4.54
C HIS A 378 2.67 -25.12 -5.83
N ILE A 379 3.33 -23.98 -5.70
CA ILE A 379 3.99 -23.31 -6.83
C ILE A 379 5.48 -23.57 -6.77
N SER A 380 5.96 -24.47 -7.63
CA SER A 380 7.38 -24.72 -7.90
C SER A 380 7.76 -24.05 -9.22
N ASP A 381 8.83 -23.24 -9.27
CA ASP A 381 9.45 -22.72 -10.51
C ASP A 381 8.50 -22.28 -11.65
N SER A 382 7.38 -21.64 -11.30
CA SER A 382 6.33 -21.11 -12.20
C SER A 382 5.29 -22.12 -12.75
N HIS A 383 5.30 -23.36 -12.26
CA HIS A 383 4.27 -24.38 -12.47
C HIS A 383 3.43 -24.58 -11.21
N ILE A 384 2.28 -25.23 -11.36
CA ILE A 384 1.45 -25.65 -10.24
C ILE A 384 1.39 -27.15 -10.15
N ASP A 385 1.92 -27.64 -9.04
CA ASP A 385 1.95 -29.05 -8.72
C ASP A 385 0.92 -29.36 -7.64
N PRO A 386 0.02 -30.34 -7.84
CA PRO A 386 -0.83 -30.83 -6.78
C PRO A 386 0.03 -31.52 -5.73
N PHE A 387 -0.32 -31.38 -4.46
CA PHE A 387 0.28 -32.20 -3.41
C PHE A 387 -0.20 -33.65 -3.59
N ILE A 388 0.57 -34.47 -4.30
CA ILE A 388 0.28 -35.90 -4.48
C ILE A 388 0.86 -36.67 -3.29
N LYS A 389 0.04 -37.51 -2.69
CA LYS A 389 0.44 -38.45 -1.63
C LYS A 389 1.66 -39.27 -2.10
N GLY A 390 2.81 -39.08 -1.44
CA GLY A 390 3.97 -39.98 -1.58
C GLY A 390 4.92 -39.72 -2.74
N LYS A 391 5.09 -38.47 -3.20
CA LYS A 391 6.23 -38.12 -4.07
C LYS A 391 7.26 -37.32 -3.28
N ASP A 392 8.39 -37.95 -2.98
CA ASP A 392 9.61 -37.27 -2.57
C ASP A 392 9.92 -36.20 -3.62
N MET A 393 9.89 -34.93 -3.21
CA MET A 393 10.19 -33.79 -4.08
C MET A 393 11.71 -33.56 -4.16
N TYR A 394 12.44 -34.56 -4.62
CA TYR A 394 13.81 -34.41 -5.09
C TYR A 394 13.93 -35.03 -6.48
N GLY A 395 13.92 -34.15 -7.48
CA GLY A 395 14.36 -34.40 -8.84
C GLY A 395 15.16 -33.21 -9.31
#